data_AF-A0A7V6KRR1-F1
#
_entry.id   AF-A0A7V6KRR1-F1
#
_cell.length_a   1.000
_cell.length_b   1.000
_cell.length_c   1.000
_cell.angle_alpha   90.00
_cell.angle_beta   90.00
_cell.angle_gamma   90.00
#
_symmetry.space_group_name_H-M   'P 1'
#
loop_
_entity.id
_entity.type
_entity.pdbx_description
1 polymer ?
#
loop_
_entity_poly.entity_id
_entity_poly.type
_entity_poly.pdbx_seq_one_letter_code
_entity_poly.pdbx_strand_id
1 'polypeptide(L)'
;MDELTKLREEIDEIDRHLVSLFESRMEIAIKIGQLKKKNNLPILNTLREQEVIELALNNLKNPRFKKPLEEFFKGLLKVSKEMQV
;
A
#
# COMPACT_ATOMS: atom_id res chain seq x y z
N MET A 1 -7.32 -30.35 14.14
CA MET A 1 -7.14 -28.93 13.82
C MET A 1 -8.52 -28.34 13.65
N ASP A 2 -8.89 -27.39 14.51
CA ASP A 2 -10.20 -26.75 14.40
C ASP A 2 -10.26 -25.81 13.18
N GLU A 3 -11.48 -25.49 12.75
CA GLU A 3 -11.74 -24.63 11.59
C GLU A 3 -11.10 -23.24 11.74
N LEU A 4 -11.05 -22.72 12.98
CA LEU A 4 -10.40 -21.45 13.29
C LEU A 4 -8.91 -21.47 12.96
N THR A 5 -8.22 -22.56 13.29
CA THR A 5 -6.79 -22.69 13.03
C THR A 5 -6.51 -22.69 11.54
N LYS A 6 -7.31 -23.40 10.74
CA LYS A 6 -7.16 -23.41 9.27
C LYS A 6 -7.35 -22.03 8.65
N LEU A 7 -8.37 -21.29 9.10
CA LEU A 7 -8.62 -19.92 8.63
C LEU A 7 -7.47 -18.97 8.98
N ARG A 8 -6.79 -19.19 10.12
CA ARG A 8 -5.59 -18.41 10.48
C ARG A 8 -4.40 -18.75 9.60
N GLU A 9 -4.19 -20.01 9.28
CA GLU A 9 -3.12 -20.41 8.34
C GLU A 9 -3.34 -19.81 6.94
N GLU A 10 -4.59 -19.74 6.47
CA GLU A 10 -4.92 -19.05 5.22
C GLU A 10 -4.59 -17.55 5.28
N ILE A 11 -4.85 -16.88 6.42
CA ILE A 11 -4.44 -15.48 6.64
C ILE A 11 -2.91 -15.37 6.64
N ASP A 12 -2.19 -16.26 7.33
CA ASP A 12 -0.73 -16.22 7.41
C ASP A 12 -0.08 -16.34 6.02
N GLU A 13 -0.65 -17.14 5.12
CA GLU A 13 -0.21 -17.23 3.72
C GLU A 13 -0.47 -15.93 2.94
N ILE A 14 -1.63 -15.31 3.15
CA ILE A 14 -1.96 -14.02 2.53
C ILE A 14 -0.99 -12.94 3.03
N ASP A 15 -0.71 -12.91 4.33
CA ASP A 15 0.17 -11.94 4.96
C ASP A 15 1.61 -12.05 4.45
N ARG A 16 2.10 -13.26 4.18
CA ARG A 16 3.40 -13.47 3.50
C ARG A 16 3.45 -12.77 2.14
N HIS A 17 2.39 -12.90 1.35
CA HIS A 17 2.30 -12.20 0.06
C HIS A 17 2.21 -10.69 0.23
N LEU A 18 1.46 -10.20 1.22
CA LEU A 18 1.36 -8.78 1.52
C LEU A 18 2.71 -8.18 1.91
N VAL A 19 3.53 -8.87 2.71
CA VAL A 19 4.89 -8.44 3.07
C VAL A 19 5.77 -8.32 1.82
N SER A 20 5.78 -9.35 0.97
CA SER A 20 6.60 -9.34 -0.26
C SER A 20 6.19 -8.20 -1.22
N LEU A 21 4.88 -7.96 -1.38
CA LEU A 21 4.36 -6.86 -2.18
C LEU A 21 4.67 -5.50 -1.56
N PHE A 22 4.60 -5.40 -0.23
CA PHE A 22 4.94 -4.19 0.51
C PHE A 22 6.41 -3.81 0.31
N GLU A 23 7.33 -4.75 0.49
CA GLU A 23 8.78 -4.55 0.29
C GLU A 23 9.06 -4.06 -1.15
N SER A 24 8.53 -4.77 -2.14
CA SER A 24 8.66 -4.42 -3.56
C SER A 24 8.18 -2.99 -3.83
N ARG A 25 7.06 -2.60 -3.23
CA ARG A 25 6.50 -1.26 -3.37
C ARG A 25 7.36 -0.19 -2.67
N MET A 26 7.95 -0.50 -1.51
CA MET A 26 8.82 0.43 -0.78
C MET A 26 10.15 0.67 -1.50
N GLU A 27 10.76 -0.35 -2.10
CA GLU A 27 11.96 -0.18 -2.93
C GLU A 27 11.72 0.79 -4.09
N ILE A 28 10.55 0.70 -4.73
CA ILE A 28 10.14 1.64 -5.78
C ILE A 28 9.92 3.04 -5.19
N ALA A 29 9.29 3.15 -4.02
CA ALA A 29 9.11 4.43 -3.34
C ALA A 29 10.45 5.13 -3.04
N ILE A 30 11.45 4.40 -2.56
CA ILE A 30 12.82 4.92 -2.32
C ILE A 30 13.42 5.46 -3.64
N LYS A 31 13.34 4.70 -4.73
CA LYS A 31 13.84 5.13 -6.05
C LYS A 31 13.14 6.41 -6.53
N ILE A 32 11.82 6.51 -6.33
CA ILE A 32 11.05 7.74 -6.63
C ILE A 32 11.54 8.90 -5.77
N GLY A 33 11.78 8.69 -4.47
CA GLY A 33 12.33 9.71 -3.57
C GLY A 33 13.67 10.25 -4.05
N GLN A 34 14.60 9.35 -4.41
CA GLN A 34 15.91 9.71 -4.98
C GLN A 34 15.79 10.53 -6.27
N LEU A 35 14.88 10.16 -7.18
CA LEU A 35 14.64 10.91 -8.41
C LEU A 35 14.05 12.30 -8.13
N LYS A 36 13.09 12.40 -7.21
CA LYS A 36 12.50 13.68 -6.79
C LYS A 36 13.57 14.59 -6.21
N LYS A 37 14.43 14.07 -5.32
CA LYS A 37 15.55 14.79 -4.72
C LYS A 37 16.54 15.29 -5.78
N LYS A 38 16.92 14.44 -6.74
CA LYS A 38 17.81 14.80 -7.86
C LYS A 38 17.23 15.94 -8.71
N ASN A 39 15.92 15.96 -8.89
CA ASN A 39 15.22 16.93 -9.74
C ASN A 39 14.60 18.11 -8.95
N ASN A 40 14.91 18.27 -7.65
CA ASN A 40 14.30 19.27 -6.77
C ASN A 40 12.76 19.27 -6.77
N LEU A 41 12.15 18.10 -6.89
CA LEU A 41 10.69 17.92 -6.84
C LEU A 41 10.23 17.66 -5.40
N PRO A 42 9.02 18.14 -5.01
CA PRO A 42 8.47 17.89 -3.68
C PRO A 42 8.11 16.42 -3.47
N ILE A 43 8.32 15.93 -2.25
CA ILE A 43 7.92 14.57 -1.85
C ILE A 43 6.39 14.47 -1.80
N LEU A 44 5.73 15.46 -1.17
CA LEU A 44 4.28 15.51 -1.05
C LEU A 44 3.64 15.86 -2.39
N ASN A 45 2.75 14.98 -2.86
CA ASN A 45 1.87 15.24 -3.99
C ASN A 45 0.48 14.68 -3.68
N THR A 46 -0.40 15.53 -3.19
CA THR A 46 -1.76 15.16 -2.75
C THR A 46 -2.62 14.60 -3.89
N LEU A 47 -2.46 15.13 -5.11
CA LEU A 47 -3.19 14.62 -6.29
C LEU A 47 -2.78 13.17 -6.57
N ARG A 48 -1.47 12.88 -6.52
CA ARG A 48 -0.98 11.52 -6.73
C ARG A 48 -1.46 10.55 -5.65
N GLU A 49 -1.58 11.00 -4.41
CA GLU A 49 -2.12 10.18 -3.31
C GLU A 49 -3.60 9.83 -3.53
N GLN A 50 -4.41 10.80 -3.97
CA GLN A 50 -5.82 10.59 -4.31
C GLN A 50 -5.96 9.59 -5.46
N GLU A 51 -5.19 9.76 -6.54
CA GLU A 51 -5.20 8.83 -7.68
C GLU A 51 -4.87 7.39 -7.27
N VAL A 52 -3.90 7.17 -6.39
CA VAL A 52 -3.55 5.82 -5.91
C VAL A 52 -4.73 5.17 -5.19
N ILE A 53 -5.42 5.93 -4.33
CA ILE A 53 -6.58 5.44 -3.60
C ILE A 53 -7.73 5.15 -4.58
N GLU A 54 -8.03 6.05 -5.50
CA GLU A 54 -9.08 5.85 -6.50
C GLU A 54 -8.83 4.61 -7.36
N LEU A 55 -7.59 4.42 -7.83
CA LEU A 55 -7.22 3.21 -8.58
C LEU A 55 -7.39 1.94 -7.73
N ALA A 56 -7.05 1.97 -6.45
CA ALA A 56 -7.26 0.84 -5.55
C ALA A 56 -8.76 0.52 -5.38
N LEU A 57 -9.57 1.57 -5.17
CA LEU A 57 -11.03 1.43 -5.03
C LEU A 57 -11.70 0.94 -6.31
N ASN A 58 -11.21 1.34 -7.48
CA ASN A 58 -11.73 0.88 -8.77
C ASN A 58 -11.44 -0.62 -9.03
N ASN A 59 -10.37 -1.15 -8.43
CA ASN A 59 -10.05 -2.58 -8.48
C ASN A 59 -10.82 -3.41 -7.43
N LEU A 60 -11.53 -2.76 -6.50
CA LEU A 60 -12.27 -3.45 -5.45
C LEU A 60 -13.57 -4.05 -6.01
N LYS A 61 -13.68 -5.38 -5.94
CA LYS A 61 -14.88 -6.11 -6.39
C LYS A 61 -16.05 -6.06 -5.40
N ASN A 62 -15.76 -6.03 -4.11
CA ASN A 62 -16.78 -6.09 -3.06
C ASN A 62 -16.90 -4.74 -2.35
N PRO A 63 -17.99 -3.97 -2.59
CA PRO A 63 -18.16 -2.63 -2.03
C PRO A 63 -18.11 -2.55 -0.50
N ARG A 64 -18.40 -3.65 0.21
CA ARG A 64 -18.36 -3.67 1.69
C ARG A 64 -16.99 -3.33 2.25
N PHE A 65 -15.93 -3.53 1.47
CA PHE A 65 -14.55 -3.27 1.88
C PHE A 65 -14.04 -1.90 1.43
N LYS A 66 -14.88 -1.04 0.84
CA LYS A 66 -14.45 0.26 0.29
C LYS A 66 -13.76 1.13 1.34
N LYS A 67 -14.42 1.34 2.48
CA LYS A 67 -13.90 2.21 3.55
C LYS A 67 -12.64 1.62 4.23
N PRO A 68 -12.61 0.34 4.63
CA PRO A 68 -11.39 -0.28 5.13
C PRO A 68 -10.21 -0.24 4.14
N LEU A 69 -10.46 -0.46 2.84
CA LEU A 69 -9.42 -0.41 1.82
C LEU A 69 -8.86 1.01 1.66
N GLU A 70 -9.72 2.03 1.67
CA GLU A 70 -9.30 3.42 1.65
C GLU A 70 -8.40 3.77 2.84
N GLU A 71 -8.78 3.34 4.05
CA GLU A 71 -7.99 3.56 5.27
C GLU A 71 -6.63 2.85 5.21
N PHE A 72 -6.60 1.60 4.72
CA PHE A 72 -5.37 0.85 4.48
C PHE A 72 -4.42 1.60 3.53
N PHE A 73 -4.93 2.07 2.39
CA PHE A 73 -4.09 2.79 1.41
C PHE A 73 -3.60 4.14 1.93
N LYS A 74 -4.38 4.85 2.74
CA LYS A 74 -3.91 6.07 3.44
C LYS A 74 -2.74 5.77 4.37
N GLY A 75 -2.82 4.69 5.16
CA GLY A 75 -1.73 4.23 6.01
C GLY A 75 -0.49 3.83 5.20
N LEU A 76 -0.68 3.05 4.14
CA LEU A 76 0.38 2.63 3.23
C LEU A 76 1.10 3.85 2.62
N LEU A 77 0.35 4.84 2.11
CA LEU A 77 0.90 6.06 1.52
C LEU A 77 1.66 6.91 2.54
N LYS A 78 1.21 6.96 3.80
CA LYS A 78 1.93 7.62 4.89
C LYS A 78 3.33 7.02 5.06
N VAL A 79 3.43 5.70 5.26
CA VAL A 79 4.72 5.00 5.41
C VAL A 79 5.59 5.15 4.15
N SER A 80 4.97 5.11 2.97
CA SER A 80 5.68 5.29 1.70
C SER A 80 6.38 6.64 1.55
N LYS A 81 5.83 7.70 2.15
CA LYS A 81 6.42 9.03 2.14
C LYS A 81 7.64 9.09 3.04
N GLU A 82 7.59 8.40 4.19
CA GLU A 82 8.72 8.30 5.12
C GLU A 82 9.92 7.58 4.48
N MET A 83 9.67 6.67 3.53
CA MET A 83 10.72 5.99 2.76
C MET A 83 11.27 6.81 1.57
N GLN A 84 10.66 7.95 1.23
CA GLN A 84 11.05 8.78 0.06
C GLN A 84 12.09 9.87 0.39
N VAL A 85 12.52 9.99 1.64
CA VAL A 85 13.41 11.05 2.15
C VAL A 85 14.89 10.78 1.93
#